data_AF-I4BVE3-F1
#
_entry.id   AF-I4BVE3-F1
#
_cell.length_a   1.000
_cell.length_b   1.000
_cell.length_c   1.000
_cell.angle_alpha   90.00
_cell.angle_beta   90.00
_cell.angle_gamma   90.00
#
_symmetry.space_group_name_H-M   'P 1'
#
loop_
_entity.id
_entity.type
_entity.pdbx_description
1 polymer ?
#
loop_
_entity_poly.entity_id
_entity_poly.type
_entity_poly.pdbx_seq_one_letter_code
_entity_poly.pdbx_strand_id
1 'polypeptide(L)'
;MAHGRYVRMLYVEVPCDISRIGVAVGKRTGKSWARNRGRRLLKEAARRLLPWLRGGYWIVFLLSPSGLTQRAQEIYLDMANLCSREGLLVADWPGIDFTPWAKEDKNDEKDK
;
A
#
# COMPACT_ATOMS: atom_id res chain seq x y z
N MET A 1 6.79 -13.00 7.16
CA MET A 1 6.93 -11.52 7.12
C MET A 1 7.41 -11.16 5.73
N ALA A 2 6.66 -10.34 5.01
CA ALA A 2 7.00 -9.93 3.65
C ALA A 2 7.77 -8.60 3.67
N HIS A 3 8.69 -8.44 2.72
CA HIS A 3 9.60 -7.30 2.63
C HIS A 3 9.48 -6.61 1.28
N GLY A 4 9.12 -5.33 1.33
CA GLY A 4 9.22 -4.40 0.21
C GLY A 4 10.42 -3.48 0.37
N ARG A 5 10.51 -2.51 -0.53
CA ARG A 5 11.60 -1.53 -0.58
C ARG A 5 11.54 -0.53 0.58
N TYR A 6 10.33 -0.12 0.97
CA TYR A 6 10.06 0.88 2.00
C TYR A 6 9.16 0.36 3.12
N VAL A 7 8.33 -0.63 2.83
CA VAL A 7 7.33 -1.17 3.75
C VAL A 7 7.66 -2.63 4.06
N ARG A 8 7.47 -3.02 5.33
CA ARG A 8 7.39 -4.42 5.72
C ARG A 8 5.95 -4.77 6.05
N MET A 9 5.54 -5.99 5.73
CA MET A 9 4.18 -6.45 5.95
C MET A 9 4.19 -7.72 6.80
N LEU A 10 3.35 -7.73 7.83
CA LEU A 10 2.96 -8.93 8.56
C LEU A 10 1.50 -9.16 8.30
N TYR A 11 1.10 -10.40 8.10
CA TYR A 11 -0.30 -10.75 7.97
C TYR A 11 -0.57 -12.12 8.56
N VAL A 12 -1.82 -12.34 8.94
CA VAL A 12 -2.35 -13.61 9.39
C VAL A 12 -3.75 -13.78 8.82
N GLU A 13 -4.05 -14.99 8.35
CA GLU A 13 -5.39 -15.37 7.94
C GLU A 13 -6.26 -15.58 9.18
N VAL A 14 -7.49 -15.12 9.12
CA VAL A 14 -8.47 -15.20 10.20
C VAL A 14 -9.80 -15.72 9.66
N PRO A 15 -10.56 -16.51 10.45
CA PRO A 15 -11.87 -17.03 10.05
C PRO A 15 -12.94 -15.94 10.18
N CYS A 16 -12.76 -14.81 9.50
CA CYS A 16 -13.68 -13.67 9.50
C CYS A 16 -13.53 -12.90 8.20
N ASP A 17 -14.62 -12.59 7.52
CA ASP A 17 -14.57 -11.89 6.23
C ASP A 17 -14.00 -10.46 6.31
N ILE A 18 -13.93 -9.88 7.52
CA ILE A 18 -13.47 -8.51 7.73
C ILE A 18 -11.95 -8.48 7.92
N SER A 19 -11.27 -7.88 6.93
CA SER A 19 -9.84 -7.58 7.05
C SER A 19 -9.59 -6.37 7.95
N ARG A 20 -8.55 -6.45 8.78
CA ARG A 20 -8.11 -5.35 9.66
C ARG A 20 -6.71 -4.89 9.27
N ILE A 21 -6.50 -3.58 9.23
CA ILE A 21 -5.21 -3.00 8.86
C ILE A 21 -4.64 -2.19 10.03
N GLY A 22 -3.49 -2.63 10.52
CA GLY A 22 -2.61 -1.88 11.42
C GLY A 22 -1.52 -1.16 10.64
N VAL A 23 -1.09 0.00 11.15
CA VAL A 23 0.07 0.73 10.62
C VAL A 23 1.03 1.07 11.75
N ALA A 24 2.32 0.88 11.52
CA ALA A 24 3.36 1.20 12.48
C ALA A 24 4.53 1.93 11.82
N VAL A 25 5.16 2.82 12.59
CA VAL A 25 6.40 3.50 12.21
C VAL A 25 7.34 3.39 13.40
N GLY A 26 8.56 2.90 13.18
CA GLY A 26 9.53 2.64 14.23
C GLY A 26 9.84 3.88 15.09
N LYS A 27 10.18 3.65 16.37
CA LYS A 27 10.51 4.74 17.32
C LYS A 27 11.76 5.51 16.88
N ARG A 28 12.75 4.83 16.29
CA ARG A 28 14.04 5.38 15.82
C ARG A 28 13.93 6.20 14.53
N THR A 29 12.77 6.19 13.89
CA THR A 29 12.56 6.71 12.53
C THR A 29 12.45 8.24 12.50
N GLY A 30 12.23 8.91 13.64
CA GLY A 30 12.30 10.38 13.73
C GLY A 30 11.41 10.99 14.81
N LYS A 31 11.30 12.33 14.79
CA LYS A 31 10.42 13.12 15.67
C LYS A 31 8.93 12.81 15.43
N SER A 32 8.07 13.27 16.34
CA SER A 32 6.63 12.98 16.30
C SER A 32 5.96 13.33 14.95
N TRP A 33 6.27 14.50 14.38
CA TRP A 33 5.72 14.96 13.11
C TRP A 33 6.09 14.03 11.93
N ALA A 34 7.33 13.53 11.89
CA ALA A 34 7.79 12.62 10.84
C ALA A 34 7.09 11.26 10.94
N ARG A 35 6.91 10.74 12.16
CA ARG A 35 6.15 9.49 12.39
C ARG A 35 4.67 9.64 12.06
N ASN A 36 4.08 10.81 12.36
CA ASN A 36 2.70 11.13 11.97
C ASN A 36 2.56 11.17 10.45
N ARG A 37 3.49 11.80 9.73
CA ARG A 37 3.53 11.77 8.27
C ARG A 37 3.64 10.33 7.75
N GLY A 38 4.56 9.53 8.28
CA GLY A 38 4.71 8.12 7.88
C GLY A 38 3.43 7.29 8.10
N ARG A 39 2.77 7.44 9.25
CA ARG A 39 1.47 6.79 9.50
C ARG A 39 0.38 7.27 8.55
N ARG A 40 0.36 8.57 8.22
CA ARG A 40 -0.57 9.11 7.21
C ARG A 40 -0.32 8.45 5.86
N LEU A 41 0.92 8.42 5.37
CA LEU A 41 1.27 7.76 4.10
C LEU A 41 0.80 6.31 4.05
N LEU A 42 1.09 5.51 5.09
CA LEU A 42 0.63 4.11 5.15
C LEU A 42 -0.89 3.99 5.15
N LYS A 43 -1.61 4.83 5.91
CA LYS A 43 -3.08 4.83 5.96
C LYS A 43 -3.68 5.22 4.61
N GLU A 44 -3.14 6.25 3.96
CA GLU A 44 -3.58 6.68 2.64
C GLU A 44 -3.39 5.57 1.60
N ALA A 45 -2.22 4.94 1.59
CA ALA A 45 -1.90 3.82 0.69
C ALA A 45 -2.80 2.61 0.96
N ALA A 46 -2.97 2.23 2.23
CA ALA A 46 -3.87 1.15 2.62
C ALA A 46 -5.31 1.43 2.20
N ARG A 47 -5.83 2.65 2.44
CA ARG A 47 -7.21 3.00 2.06
C ARG A 47 -7.43 2.86 0.56
N ARG A 48 -6.43 3.22 -0.25
CA ARG A 48 -6.50 3.04 -1.69
C ARG A 48 -6.52 1.57 -2.10
N LEU A 49 -5.82 0.69 -1.38
CA LEU A 49 -5.80 -0.74 -1.68
C LEU A 49 -7.03 -1.49 -1.14
N LEU A 50 -7.75 -0.93 -0.16
CA LEU A 50 -8.90 -1.58 0.49
C LEU A 50 -9.92 -2.20 -0.48
N PRO A 51 -10.33 -1.53 -1.59
CA PRO A 51 -11.32 -2.11 -2.50
C PRO A 51 -10.87 -3.43 -3.13
N TRP A 52 -9.56 -3.64 -3.24
CA TRP A 52 -8.98 -4.82 -3.88
C TRP A 52 -8.28 -5.76 -2.90
N LEU A 53 -8.39 -5.51 -1.60
CA LEU A 53 -7.79 -6.37 -0.59
C LEU A 53 -8.74 -7.51 -0.28
N ARG A 54 -8.23 -8.74 -0.26
CA ARG A 54 -9.03 -9.91 0.14
C ARG A 54 -9.48 -9.76 1.59
N GLY A 55 -10.73 -10.17 1.86
CA GLY A 55 -11.24 -10.41 3.21
C GLY A 55 -10.49 -11.55 3.90
N GLY A 56 -10.65 -11.72 5.22
CA GLY A 56 -10.00 -12.84 5.92
C GLY A 56 -8.62 -12.56 6.49
N TYR A 57 -8.13 -11.31 6.50
CA TYR A 57 -6.75 -11.04 6.91
C TYR A 57 -6.60 -9.92 7.92
N TRP A 58 -5.75 -10.13 8.93
CA TRP A 58 -5.22 -9.04 9.74
C TRP A 58 -3.81 -8.70 9.25
N ILE A 59 -3.63 -7.46 8.81
CA ILE A 59 -2.41 -7.02 8.13
C ILE A 59 -1.82 -5.84 8.91
N VAL A 60 -0.51 -5.86 9.15
CA VAL A 60 0.24 -4.76 9.74
C VAL A 60 1.32 -4.31 8.77
N PHE A 61 1.26 -3.04 8.38
CA PHE A 61 2.30 -2.39 7.58
C PHE A 61 3.25 -1.60 8.48
N LEU A 62 4.55 -1.84 8.32
CA LEU A 62 5.61 -1.15 9.03
C LEU A 62 6.44 -0.32 8.06
N LEU A 63 6.47 1.00 8.26
CA LEU A 63 7.30 1.88 7.44
C LEU A 63 8.76 1.84 7.92
N SER A 64 9.67 1.57 6.98
CA SER A 64 11.11 1.67 7.21
C SER A 64 11.58 3.14 7.29
N PRO A 65 12.78 3.40 7.84
CA PRO A 65 13.36 4.74 7.84
C PRO A 65 13.51 5.38 6.44
N SER A 66 13.90 4.59 5.44
CA SER A 66 14.04 5.08 4.06
C SER A 66 12.70 5.48 3.42
N GLY A 67 11.59 4.88 3.88
CA GLY A 67 10.24 5.21 3.44
C GLY A 67 9.74 6.58 3.90
N LEU A 68 10.35 7.18 4.94
CA LEU A 68 9.90 8.49 5.44
C LEU A 68 10.18 9.64 4.50
N THR A 69 11.13 9.56 3.59
CA THR A 69 11.42 10.65 2.65
C THR A 69 10.72 10.47 1.31
N GLN A 70 10.02 9.35 1.12
CA GLN A 70 9.38 9.02 -0.15
C GLN A 70 8.06 9.75 -0.37
N ARG A 71 7.62 9.73 -1.64
CA ARG A 71 6.30 10.21 -2.08
C ARG A 71 5.22 9.19 -1.72
N ALA A 72 3.98 9.65 -1.59
CA ALA A 72 2.84 8.77 -1.32
C ALA A 72 2.65 7.69 -2.40
N GLN A 73 2.94 8.03 -3.65
CA GLN A 73 2.91 7.09 -4.78
C GLN A 73 3.89 5.94 -4.57
N GLU A 74 5.15 6.21 -4.21
CA GLU A 74 6.16 5.16 -3.97
C GLU A 74 5.72 4.20 -2.85
N ILE A 75 5.15 4.73 -1.77
CA ILE A 75 4.65 3.91 -0.65
C ILE A 75 3.45 3.08 -1.08
N TYR A 76 2.56 3.64 -1.89
CA TYR A 76 1.42 2.92 -2.45
C TYR A 76 1.86 1.79 -3.36
N LEU A 77 2.78 2.05 -4.30
CA LEU A 77 3.30 1.06 -5.25
C LEU A 77 4.04 -0.08 -4.51
N ASP A 78 4.84 0.24 -3.50
CA ASP A 78 5.53 -0.77 -2.69
C ASP A 78 4.56 -1.65 -1.89
N MET A 79 3.49 -1.06 -1.33
CA MET A 79 2.43 -1.82 -0.65
C MET A 79 1.61 -2.67 -1.62
N ALA A 80 1.25 -2.13 -2.79
CA ALA A 80 0.57 -2.84 -3.87
C ALA A 80 1.37 -4.07 -4.30
N ASN A 81 2.66 -3.88 -4.59
CA ASN A 81 3.61 -4.94 -4.91
C ASN A 81 3.60 -6.05 -3.87
N LEU A 82 3.68 -5.68 -2.59
CA LEU A 82 3.68 -6.66 -1.50
C LEU A 82 2.38 -7.44 -1.43
N CYS A 83 1.23 -6.77 -1.44
CA CYS A 83 -0.05 -7.46 -1.38
C CYS A 83 -0.28 -8.35 -2.61
N SER A 84 0.12 -7.90 -3.80
CA SER A 84 0.01 -8.67 -5.04
C SER A 84 0.87 -9.94 -4.99
N ARG A 85 2.15 -9.80 -4.61
CA ARG A 85 3.10 -10.93 -4.52
C ARG A 85 2.68 -11.98 -3.50
N GLU A 86 2.05 -11.57 -2.41
CA GLU A 86 1.55 -12.47 -1.36
C GLU A 86 0.12 -12.97 -1.62
N GLY A 87 -0.47 -12.66 -2.79
CA GLY A 87 -1.82 -13.14 -3.16
C GLY A 87 -2.96 -12.52 -2.36
N LEU A 88 -2.72 -11.40 -1.67
CA LEU A 88 -3.70 -10.71 -0.82
C LEU A 88 -4.62 -9.78 -1.60
N LEU A 89 -4.44 -9.65 -2.92
CA LEU A 89 -5.30 -8.85 -3.79
C LEU A 89 -6.30 -9.73 -4.54
N VAL A 90 -7.49 -9.19 -4.83
CA VAL A 90 -8.50 -9.82 -5.69
C VAL A 90 -8.14 -9.67 -7.17
N ALA A 91 -8.72 -10.54 -8.01
CA ALA A 91 -8.35 -10.68 -9.42
C ALA A 91 -8.71 -9.46 -10.30
N ASP A 92 -9.66 -8.63 -9.87
CA ASP A 92 -10.09 -7.39 -10.52
C ASP A 92 -9.21 -6.18 -10.16
N TRP A 93 -8.11 -6.39 -9.41
CA TRP A 93 -7.16 -5.33 -9.13
C TRP A 93 -6.51 -4.83 -10.44
N PRO A 94 -6.60 -3.53 -10.77
CA PRO A 94 -6.11 -2.94 -12.03
C PRO A 94 -4.59 -2.95 -12.23
N GLY A 95 -3.84 -3.65 -11.38
CA GLY A 95 -2.39 -3.77 -11.45
C GLY A 95 -1.64 -2.65 -10.73
N ILE A 96 -0.32 -2.75 -10.78
CA ILE A 96 0.55 -1.91 -9.96
C ILE A 96 0.54 -0.44 -10.37
N ASP A 97 0.48 -0.18 -11.67
CA ASP A 97 0.51 1.17 -12.23
C ASP A 97 -0.85 1.89 -12.09
N PHE A 98 -1.81 1.28 -11.39
CA PHE A 98 -3.10 1.89 -11.15
C PHE A 98 -2.97 3.16 -10.30
N THR A 99 -3.40 4.26 -10.90
CA THR A 99 -3.64 5.50 -10.19
C THR A 99 -5.08 5.95 -10.45
N PRO A 100 -5.92 6.14 -9.42
CA PRO A 100 -7.32 6.53 -9.58
C PRO A 100 -7.55 7.87 -10.29
N TRP A 101 -6.48 8.65 -10.46
CA TRP A 101 -6.49 9.95 -11.10
C TRP A 101 -5.49 10.02 -12.26
N ALA A 102 -4.95 8.87 -12.72
CA ALA A 102 -4.36 8.85 -14.05
C ALA A 102 -5.43 9.41 -14.98
N LYS A 103 -5.09 10.50 -15.66
CA LYS A 103 -5.86 10.86 -16.84
C LYS A 103 -5.70 9.68 -17.77
N GLU A 104 -6.79 9.15 -18.31
CA GLU A 104 -6.68 8.32 -19.51
C GLU A 104 -5.82 9.12 -20.48
N ASP A 105 -4.68 8.57 -20.86
CA ASP A 105 -3.88 9.13 -21.93
C ASP A 105 -4.73 8.99 -23.19
N LYS A 106 -5.57 10.00 -23.46
CA LYS A 106 -6.19 10.21 -24.76
C LYS A 106 -5.10 10.67 -25.72
N ASN A 107 -4.18 9.77 -26.06
CA ASN A 107 -3.22 9.98 -27.13
C ASN A 107 -3.63 9.11 -28.32
N ASP A 108 -4.18 9.83 -29.31
CA ASP A 108 -3.88 9.69 -30.74
C ASP A 108 -4.51 8.54 -31.54
N GLU A 109 -5.85 8.57 -31.64
CA GLU A 109 -6.52 8.21 -32.90
C GLU A 109 -6.56 9.47 -33.81
N LYS A 110 -5.38 9.89 -34.25
CA LYS A 110 -5.19 10.81 -35.38
C LYS A 110 -4.11 10.22 -36.29
N ASP A 111 -4.42 9.08 -36.87
CA ASP A 111 -3.81 8.68 -38.13
C ASP A 111 -4.90 8.02 -38.99
N LYS A 112 -5.72 8.87 -39.62
CA LYS A 112 -6.49 8.53 -40.82
C LYS A 112 -6.95 9.78 -41.56
#